data_AF-A0AAE8F7Q4-F1
#
_entry.id   AF-A0AAE8F7Q4-F1
#
_cell.length_a   1.000
_cell.length_b   1.000
_cell.length_c   1.000
_cell.angle_alpha   90.00
_cell.angle_beta   90.00
_cell.angle_gamma   90.00
#
_symmetry.space_group_name_H-M   'P 1'
#
loop_
_entity.id
_entity.type
_entity.pdbx_description
1 polymer ?
#
loop_
_entity_poly.entity_id
_entity_poly.type
_entity_poly.pdbx_seq_one_letter_code
_entity_poly.pdbx_strand_id
1 'polypeptide(L)'
;MNATVETNAERAALIDRLQGALDALESGDEAAWKREVDHLAALRTRPMMQGLSRLARELGQALGELPTVPEEAGELDDACSRLDHVVEMTEKASHRTLDLVEECRELANQLRDGGLNQDQGALLEKMRHNLTELSLAQSYQDLSGQIIRRVAGIVRRVHEGFGALGLPPKSTEPKKDDGGLAGPAVKGLDRHAVSQDDADDLLSGLGL
;
A
#
# COMPACT_ATOMS: atom_id res chain seq x y z
N MET A 1 6.77 47.26 18.46
CA MET A 1 6.04 48.33 19.17
C MET A 1 4.56 48.01 19.42
N ASN A 2 3.88 47.16 18.62
CA ASN A 2 2.48 46.77 18.86
C ASN A 2 2.28 45.73 19.99
N ALA A 3 3.10 44.68 20.06
CA ALA A 3 2.90 43.58 21.03
C ALA A 3 3.00 44.02 22.51
N THR A 4 3.82 45.03 22.82
CA THR A 4 3.98 45.62 24.17
C THR A 4 2.84 46.54 24.58
N VAL A 5 2.11 47.12 23.61
CA VAL A 5 0.94 47.96 23.87
C VAL A 5 -0.29 47.09 24.13
N GLU A 6 -0.41 45.98 23.39
CA GLU A 6 -1.49 45.00 23.52
C GLU A 6 -1.45 44.27 24.87
N THR A 7 -0.27 43.83 25.31
CA THR A 7 -0.07 43.23 26.64
C THR A 7 -0.35 44.20 27.80
N ASN A 8 -0.07 45.50 27.62
CA ASN A 8 -0.40 46.51 28.64
C ASN A 8 -1.90 46.77 28.73
N ALA A 9 -2.62 46.74 27.62
CA ALA A 9 -4.08 46.89 27.60
C ALA A 9 -4.79 45.67 28.20
N GLU A 10 -4.33 44.46 27.90
CA GLU A 10 -4.82 43.22 28.50
C GLU A 10 -4.60 43.19 30.01
N ARG A 11 -3.44 43.63 30.47
CA ARG A 11 -3.12 43.74 31.89
C ARG A 11 -4.03 44.74 32.62
N ALA A 12 -4.33 45.88 32.00
CA ALA A 12 -5.24 46.88 32.56
C ALA A 12 -6.68 46.32 32.66
N ALA A 13 -7.17 45.64 31.63
CA ALA A 13 -8.49 45.02 31.64
C ALA A 13 -8.61 43.87 32.67
N LEU A 14 -7.52 43.14 32.92
CA LEU A 14 -7.49 42.12 33.97
C LEU A 14 -7.59 42.73 35.37
N ILE A 15 -6.88 43.84 35.60
CA ILE A 15 -6.92 44.57 36.89
C ILE A 15 -8.33 45.10 37.16
N ASP A 16 -8.94 45.75 36.17
CA ASP A 16 -10.29 46.31 36.28
C ASP A 16 -11.34 45.24 36.64
N ARG A 17 -11.24 44.06 36.01
CA ARG A 17 -12.14 42.92 36.30
C ARG A 17 -11.91 42.30 37.67
N LEU A 18 -10.66 42.20 38.12
CA LEU A 18 -10.35 41.70 39.46
C LEU A 18 -10.86 42.67 40.53
N GLN A 19 -10.80 43.98 40.28
CA GLN A 19 -11.37 45.00 41.15
C GLN A 19 -12.90 44.92 41.17
N GLY A 20 -13.56 44.82 40.01
CA GLY A 20 -15.02 44.63 39.96
C GLY A 20 -15.50 43.35 40.65
N ALA A 21 -14.73 42.25 40.56
CA ALA A 21 -15.03 41.02 41.29
C ALA A 21 -14.90 41.19 42.82
N LEU A 22 -13.90 41.95 43.28
CA LEU A 22 -13.70 42.25 44.68
C LEU A 22 -14.82 43.15 45.23
N ASP A 23 -15.18 44.21 44.50
CA ASP A 23 -16.27 45.13 44.87
C ASP A 23 -17.63 44.39 44.97
N ALA A 24 -17.88 43.46 44.04
CA ALA A 24 -19.06 42.59 44.08
C ALA A 24 -19.07 41.67 45.31
N LEU A 25 -17.91 41.15 45.72
CA LEU A 25 -17.77 40.32 46.90
C LEU A 25 -17.98 41.12 48.19
N GLU A 26 -17.42 42.34 48.26
CA GLU A 26 -17.56 43.24 49.42
C GLU A 26 -18.99 43.75 49.62
N SER A 27 -19.74 43.94 48.52
CA SER A 27 -21.15 44.34 48.54
C SER A 27 -22.14 43.19 48.71
N GLY A 28 -21.66 41.93 48.69
CA GLY A 28 -22.49 40.72 48.79
C GLY A 28 -23.29 40.39 47.52
N ASP A 29 -22.98 41.00 46.38
CA ASP A 29 -23.60 40.70 45.09
C ASP A 29 -22.96 39.46 44.45
N GLU A 30 -23.46 38.29 44.84
CA GLU A 30 -22.99 36.99 44.34
C GLU A 30 -23.17 36.83 42.81
N ALA A 31 -24.17 37.48 42.22
CA ALA A 31 -24.44 37.40 40.79
C ALA A 31 -23.43 38.22 39.98
N ALA A 32 -23.04 39.40 40.47
CA ALA A 32 -21.96 40.17 39.87
C ALA A 32 -20.61 39.47 40.02
N TRP A 33 -20.32 38.90 41.20
CA TRP A 33 -19.09 38.16 41.44
C TRP A 33 -18.93 36.96 40.48
N LYS A 34 -19.97 36.14 40.33
CA LYS A 34 -19.97 35.01 39.39
C LYS A 34 -19.71 35.45 37.94
N ARG A 35 -20.35 36.54 37.50
CA ARG A 35 -20.14 37.09 36.15
C ARG A 35 -18.68 37.50 35.91
N GLU A 36 -18.05 38.19 36.86
CA GLU A 36 -16.65 38.59 36.72
C GLU A 36 -15.69 37.40 36.76
N VAL A 37 -15.96 36.39 37.59
CA VAL A 37 -15.17 35.14 37.61
C VAL A 37 -15.30 34.37 36.29
N ASP A 38 -16.51 34.24 35.74
CA ASP A 38 -16.74 33.58 34.45
C ASP A 38 -16.03 34.32 33.31
N HIS A 39 -16.03 35.65 33.37
CA HIS A 39 -15.30 36.50 32.45
C HIS A 39 -13.78 36.32 32.53
N LEU A 40 -13.22 36.18 33.74
CA LEU A 40 -11.80 35.88 33.96
C LEU A 40 -11.44 34.47 33.46
N ALA A 41 -12.29 33.48 33.73
CA ALA A 41 -12.12 32.13 33.23
C ALA A 41 -12.15 32.09 31.69
N ALA A 42 -13.08 32.82 31.07
CA ALA A 42 -13.20 32.91 29.62
C ALA A 42 -11.98 33.57 28.96
N LEU A 43 -11.37 34.59 29.59
CA LEU A 43 -10.14 35.21 29.10
C LEU A 43 -8.98 34.22 28.99
N ARG A 44 -8.88 33.28 29.95
CA ARG A 44 -7.84 32.24 29.94
C ARG A 44 -8.15 31.12 28.94
N THR A 45 -9.41 30.72 28.81
CA THR A 45 -9.79 29.55 28.01
C THR A 45 -9.98 29.86 26.53
N ARG A 46 -10.40 31.08 26.16
CA ARG A 46 -10.64 31.47 24.75
C ARG A 46 -9.39 31.35 23.86
N PRO A 47 -8.20 31.86 24.24
CA PRO A 47 -7.02 31.77 23.39
C PRO A 47 -6.58 30.31 23.14
N MET A 48 -6.70 29.46 24.17
CA MET A 48 -6.39 28.03 24.07
C MET A 48 -7.35 27.31 23.12
N MET A 49 -8.65 27.57 23.21
CA MET A 49 -9.65 26.99 22.29
C MET A 49 -9.49 27.50 20.86
N GLN A 50 -9.15 28.78 20.67
CA GLN A 50 -8.83 29.34 19.36
C GLN A 50 -7.57 28.69 18.78
N GLY A 51 -6.53 28.50 19.59
CA GLY A 51 -5.31 27.78 19.20
C GLY A 51 -5.59 26.34 18.79
N LEU A 52 -6.42 25.61 19.55
CA LEU A 52 -6.85 24.25 19.23
C LEU A 52 -7.62 24.20 17.90
N SER A 53 -8.54 25.14 17.67
CA SER A 53 -9.30 25.23 16.42
C SER A 53 -8.41 25.55 15.22
N ARG A 54 -7.37 26.38 15.43
CA ARG A 54 -6.38 26.71 14.40
C ARG A 54 -5.54 25.49 14.06
N LEU A 55 -5.02 24.79 15.07
CA LEU A 55 -4.27 23.54 14.91
C LEU A 55 -5.12 22.46 14.22
N ALA A 56 -6.39 22.31 14.58
CA ALA A 56 -7.29 21.36 13.95
C ALA A 56 -7.52 21.71 12.46
N ARG A 57 -7.61 23.00 12.12
CA ARG A 57 -7.75 23.46 10.74
C ARG A 57 -6.46 23.34 9.95
N GLU A 58 -5.32 23.66 10.55
CA GLU A 58 -3.98 23.47 9.97
C GLU A 58 -3.73 21.98 9.70
N LEU A 59 -4.10 21.10 10.64
CA LEU A 59 -4.05 19.64 10.45
C LEU A 59 -5.01 19.18 9.35
N GLY A 60 -6.25 19.64 9.36
CA GLY A 60 -7.24 19.30 8.32
C GLY A 60 -6.82 19.78 6.93
N GLN A 61 -6.18 20.94 6.83
CA GLN A 61 -5.64 21.46 5.58
C GLN A 61 -4.40 20.66 5.14
N ALA A 62 -3.46 20.37 6.04
CA ALA A 62 -2.30 19.53 5.73
C ALA A 62 -2.70 18.11 5.29
N LEU A 63 -3.76 17.55 5.88
CA LEU A 63 -4.33 16.26 5.47
C LEU A 63 -5.11 16.36 4.15
N GLY A 64 -5.74 17.50 3.86
CA GLY A 64 -6.44 17.75 2.59
C GLY A 64 -5.52 18.11 1.42
N GLU A 65 -4.31 18.60 1.71
CA GLU A 65 -3.24 18.86 0.74
C GLU A 65 -2.41 17.61 0.42
N LEU A 66 -2.59 16.52 1.18
CA LEU A 66 -2.08 15.22 0.75
C LEU A 66 -2.72 14.91 -0.62
N PRO A 67 -1.92 14.46 -1.60
CA PRO A 67 -2.48 14.03 -2.86
C PRO A 67 -3.57 13.00 -2.57
N THR A 68 -4.79 13.27 -3.04
CA THR A 68 -5.81 12.23 -3.16
C THR A 68 -5.15 11.13 -3.95
N VAL A 69 -4.94 9.96 -3.34
CA VAL A 69 -4.47 8.79 -4.07
C VAL A 69 -5.42 8.67 -5.26
N PRO A 70 -4.94 8.74 -6.51
CA PRO A 70 -5.80 8.73 -7.68
C PRO A 70 -6.64 7.46 -7.71
N GLU A 71 -7.53 7.33 -8.71
CA GLU A 71 -8.31 6.11 -8.99
C GLU A 71 -7.48 4.81 -9.06
N GLU A 72 -6.15 4.91 -9.00
CA GLU A 72 -5.09 3.92 -8.80
C GLU A 72 -5.25 2.98 -7.59
N ALA A 73 -6.19 3.22 -6.68
CA ALA A 73 -6.51 2.25 -5.63
C ALA A 73 -6.83 0.85 -6.20
N GLY A 74 -7.55 0.80 -7.32
CA GLY A 74 -7.79 -0.44 -8.06
C GLY A 74 -6.55 -0.99 -8.76
N GLU A 75 -5.64 -0.12 -9.21
CA GLU A 75 -4.41 -0.52 -9.91
C GLU A 75 -3.42 -1.20 -8.97
N LEU A 76 -3.36 -0.79 -7.69
CA LEU A 76 -2.47 -1.43 -6.73
C LEU A 76 -2.93 -2.85 -6.38
N ASP A 77 -4.24 -3.05 -6.23
CA ASP A 77 -4.81 -4.39 -5.98
C ASP A 77 -4.69 -5.28 -7.23
N ASP A 78 -4.90 -4.72 -8.43
CA ASP A 78 -4.64 -5.40 -9.71
C ASP A 78 -3.16 -5.79 -9.83
N ALA A 79 -2.23 -4.87 -9.55
CA ALA A 79 -0.80 -5.14 -9.57
C ALA A 79 -0.41 -6.25 -8.59
N CYS A 80 -0.97 -6.25 -7.37
CA CYS A 80 -0.75 -7.33 -6.41
C CYS A 80 -1.32 -8.67 -6.91
N SER A 81 -2.48 -8.65 -7.56
CA SER A 81 -3.09 -9.85 -8.15
C SER A 81 -2.28 -10.41 -9.32
N ARG A 82 -1.74 -9.52 -10.17
CA ARG A 82 -0.81 -9.89 -11.24
C ARG A 82 0.50 -10.48 -10.68
N LEU A 83 1.04 -9.92 -9.60
CA LEU A 83 2.22 -10.46 -8.92
C LEU A 83 1.96 -11.85 -8.36
N ASP A 84 0.80 -12.09 -7.73
CA ASP A 84 0.42 -13.42 -7.26
C ASP A 84 0.33 -14.42 -8.43
N HIS A 85 -0.28 -14.02 -9.55
CA HIS A 85 -0.33 -14.86 -10.75
C HIS A 85 1.06 -15.15 -11.33
N VAL A 86 1.97 -14.18 -11.36
CA VAL A 86 3.37 -14.40 -11.77
C VAL A 86 4.07 -15.39 -10.85
N VAL A 87 3.85 -15.29 -9.53
CA VAL A 87 4.41 -16.25 -8.57
C VAL A 87 3.85 -17.65 -8.81
N GLU A 88 2.54 -17.80 -9.02
CA GLU A 88 1.92 -19.10 -9.32
C GLU A 88 2.45 -19.71 -10.63
N MET A 89 2.52 -18.91 -11.69
CA MET A 89 3.02 -19.35 -12.99
C MET A 89 4.50 -19.76 -12.92
N THR A 90 5.32 -19.04 -12.16
CA THR A 90 6.73 -19.38 -11.96
C THR A 90 6.92 -20.62 -11.09
N GLU A 91 6.09 -20.83 -10.06
CA GLU A 91 6.05 -22.07 -9.29
C GLU A 91 5.67 -23.27 -10.14
N LYS A 92 4.64 -23.14 -10.96
CA LYS A 92 4.20 -24.20 -11.87
C LYS A 92 5.29 -24.56 -12.89
N ALA A 93 5.94 -23.55 -13.48
CA ALA A 93 7.05 -23.77 -14.42
C ALA A 93 8.26 -24.43 -13.73
N SER A 94 8.53 -24.06 -12.48
CA SER A 94 9.62 -24.64 -11.70
C SER A 94 9.35 -26.11 -11.35
N HIS A 95 8.15 -26.43 -10.86
CA HIS A 95 7.75 -27.83 -10.63
C HIS A 95 7.86 -28.65 -11.91
N ARG A 96 7.36 -28.13 -13.04
CA ARG A 96 7.47 -28.84 -14.32
C ARG A 96 8.93 -29.07 -14.73
N THR A 97 9.81 -28.12 -14.44
CA THR A 97 11.24 -28.27 -14.71
C THR A 97 11.89 -29.33 -13.82
N LEU A 98 11.52 -29.40 -12.53
CA LEU A 98 11.99 -30.46 -11.62
C LEU A 98 11.51 -31.85 -12.07
N ASP A 99 10.24 -31.97 -12.48
CA ASP A 99 9.70 -33.22 -13.03
C ASP A 99 10.50 -33.70 -14.24
N LEU A 100 10.77 -32.78 -15.19
CA LEU A 100 11.58 -33.09 -16.37
C LEU A 100 13.02 -33.47 -16.01
N VAL A 101 13.60 -32.86 -14.98
CA VAL A 101 14.92 -33.24 -14.48
C VAL A 101 14.91 -34.66 -13.92
N GLU A 102 13.88 -35.04 -13.16
CA GLU A 102 13.71 -36.40 -12.63
C GLU A 102 13.55 -37.42 -13.78
N GLU A 103 12.68 -37.13 -14.75
CA GLU A 103 12.50 -37.93 -15.97
C GLU A 103 13.84 -38.12 -16.72
N CYS A 104 14.62 -37.05 -16.90
CA CYS A 104 15.95 -37.12 -17.52
C CYS A 104 16.95 -37.96 -16.71
N ARG A 105 16.89 -37.92 -15.38
CA ARG A 105 17.76 -38.74 -14.51
C ARG A 105 17.41 -40.22 -14.63
N GLU A 106 16.14 -40.57 -14.72
CA GLU A 106 15.69 -41.94 -14.96
C GLU A 106 16.16 -42.47 -16.32
N LEU A 107 15.98 -41.69 -17.38
CA LEU A 107 16.49 -42.02 -18.71
C LEU A 107 18.01 -42.20 -18.71
N ALA A 108 18.74 -41.33 -18.00
CA ALA A 108 20.17 -41.45 -17.85
C ALA A 108 20.58 -42.75 -17.13
N ASN A 109 19.85 -43.17 -16.09
CA ASN A 109 20.09 -44.44 -15.42
C ASN A 109 19.83 -45.64 -16.36
N GLN A 110 18.75 -45.63 -17.14
CA GLN A 110 18.45 -46.69 -18.11
C GLN A 110 19.55 -46.80 -19.19
N LEU A 111 20.04 -45.66 -19.68
CA LEU A 111 21.17 -45.59 -20.61
C LEU A 111 22.43 -46.24 -20.02
N ARG A 112 22.75 -45.95 -18.76
CA ARG A 112 23.89 -46.57 -18.07
C ARG A 112 23.76 -48.08 -17.99
N ASP A 113 22.57 -48.57 -17.64
CA ASP A 113 22.30 -50.00 -17.46
C ASP A 113 22.32 -50.76 -18.79
N GLY A 114 22.10 -50.07 -19.91
CA GLY A 114 22.20 -50.61 -21.27
C GLY A 114 23.63 -50.92 -21.76
N GLY A 115 24.66 -50.62 -20.97
CA GLY A 115 26.06 -50.90 -21.30
C GLY A 115 26.68 -49.85 -22.21
N LEU A 116 27.17 -48.77 -21.60
CA LEU A 116 27.86 -47.68 -22.30
C LEU A 116 29.36 -47.95 -22.40
N ASN A 117 29.98 -47.49 -23.48
CA ASN A 117 31.44 -47.40 -23.58
C ASN A 117 31.98 -46.17 -22.83
N GLN A 118 33.29 -46.11 -22.61
CA GLN A 118 33.93 -45.20 -21.64
C GLN A 118 33.63 -43.71 -21.92
N ASP A 119 33.66 -43.30 -23.19
CA ASP A 119 33.38 -41.91 -23.57
C ASP A 119 31.91 -41.52 -23.35
N GLN A 120 30.98 -42.44 -23.65
CA GLN A 120 29.55 -42.25 -23.40
C GLN A 120 29.23 -42.19 -21.89
N GLY A 121 29.92 -43.00 -21.09
CA GLY A 121 29.80 -42.95 -19.63
C GLY A 121 30.25 -41.60 -19.04
N ALA A 122 31.35 -41.03 -19.54
CA ALA A 122 31.84 -39.72 -19.10
C ALA A 122 30.85 -38.58 -19.46
N LEU A 123 30.27 -38.62 -20.67
CA LEU A 123 29.22 -37.69 -21.09
C LEU A 123 27.97 -37.80 -20.20
N LEU A 124 27.55 -39.02 -19.88
CA LEU A 124 26.38 -39.27 -19.04
C LEU A 124 26.56 -38.71 -17.62
N GLU A 125 27.72 -38.93 -17.00
CA GLU A 125 28.00 -38.38 -15.67
C GLU A 125 28.03 -36.85 -15.67
N LYS A 126 28.54 -36.23 -16.74
CA LYS A 126 28.48 -34.78 -16.91
C LYS A 126 27.03 -34.29 -17.04
N MET A 127 26.17 -35.02 -17.75
CA MET A 127 24.75 -34.70 -17.87
C MET A 127 24.04 -34.82 -16.52
N ARG A 128 24.30 -35.88 -15.73
CA ARG A 128 23.76 -36.05 -14.37
C ARG A 128 24.21 -34.94 -13.42
N HIS A 129 25.47 -34.51 -13.53
CA HIS A 129 25.97 -33.38 -12.76
C HIS A 129 25.19 -32.09 -13.11
N ASN A 130 25.04 -31.77 -14.39
CA ASN A 130 24.27 -30.60 -14.82
C ASN A 130 22.80 -30.64 -14.35
N LEU A 131 22.15 -31.81 -14.39
CA LEU A 131 20.79 -31.98 -13.86
C LEU A 131 20.71 -31.73 -12.35
N THR A 132 21.78 -32.06 -11.59
CA THR A 132 21.87 -31.76 -10.16
C THR A 132 22.01 -30.26 -9.90
N GLU A 133 22.88 -29.60 -10.66
CA GLU A 133 23.05 -28.15 -10.60
C GLU A 133 21.75 -27.42 -10.95
N LEU A 134 20.99 -27.94 -11.93
CA LEU A 134 19.70 -27.36 -12.31
C LEU A 134 18.67 -27.46 -11.17
N SER A 135 18.56 -28.62 -10.52
CA SER A 135 17.72 -28.77 -9.31
C SER A 135 18.13 -27.83 -8.18
N LEU A 136 19.44 -27.65 -7.95
CA LEU A 136 19.95 -26.74 -6.92
C LEU A 136 19.61 -25.28 -7.25
N ALA A 137 19.78 -24.86 -8.50
CA ALA A 137 19.48 -23.51 -8.96
C ALA A 137 17.99 -23.15 -8.77
N GLN A 138 17.09 -24.12 -8.86
CA GLN A 138 15.66 -23.89 -8.62
C GLN A 138 15.31 -23.54 -7.17
N SER A 139 16.17 -23.86 -6.19
CA SER A 139 15.94 -23.44 -4.80
C SER A 139 15.88 -21.91 -4.61
N TYR A 140 16.50 -21.12 -5.51
CA TYR A 140 16.38 -19.67 -5.50
C TYR A 140 14.98 -19.16 -5.90
N GLN A 141 14.22 -19.95 -6.67
CA GLN A 141 12.87 -19.58 -7.08
C GLN A 141 11.88 -19.68 -5.91
N ASP A 142 12.01 -20.67 -5.03
CA ASP A 142 11.21 -20.74 -3.79
C ASP A 142 11.39 -19.50 -2.91
N LEU A 143 12.65 -19.09 -2.71
CA LEU A 143 12.97 -17.90 -1.93
C LEU A 143 12.41 -16.63 -2.61
N SER A 144 12.56 -16.53 -3.93
CA SER A 144 12.08 -15.37 -4.70
C SER A 144 10.55 -15.28 -4.65
N GLY A 145 9.83 -16.40 -4.81
CA GLY A 145 8.38 -16.44 -4.70
C GLY A 145 7.87 -16.06 -3.30
N GLN A 146 8.55 -16.50 -2.24
CA GLN A 146 8.25 -16.08 -0.87
C GLN A 146 8.47 -14.57 -0.64
N ILE A 147 9.58 -14.02 -1.15
CA ILE A 147 9.87 -12.58 -1.05
C ILE A 147 8.79 -11.76 -1.77
N ILE A 148 8.43 -12.15 -3.01
CA ILE A 148 7.41 -11.45 -3.79
C ILE A 148 6.06 -11.47 -3.06
N ARG A 149 5.60 -12.63 -2.58
CA ARG A 149 4.35 -12.74 -1.80
C ARG A 149 4.37 -11.88 -0.54
N ARG A 150 5.51 -11.83 0.17
CA ARG A 150 5.66 -10.98 1.36
C ARG A 150 5.56 -9.50 1.01
N VAL A 151 6.22 -9.07 -0.07
CA VAL A 151 6.17 -7.68 -0.54
C VAL A 151 4.75 -7.31 -0.98
N ALA A 152 4.08 -8.14 -1.79
CA ALA A 152 2.69 -7.94 -2.20
C ALA A 152 1.76 -7.81 -0.99
N GLY A 153 1.93 -8.67 0.03
CA GLY A 153 1.17 -8.57 1.27
C GLY A 153 1.43 -7.30 2.08
N ILE A 154 2.66 -6.76 2.09
CA ILE A 154 2.96 -5.47 2.73
C ILE A 154 2.26 -4.34 1.98
N VAL A 155 2.34 -4.34 0.66
CA VAL A 155 1.73 -3.33 -0.20
C VAL A 155 0.21 -3.29 -0.02
N ARG A 156 -0.47 -4.45 0.02
CA ARG A 156 -1.91 -4.54 0.33
C ARG A 156 -2.26 -3.95 1.69
N ARG A 157 -1.51 -4.27 2.75
CA ARG A 157 -1.78 -3.71 4.10
C ARG A 157 -1.57 -2.21 4.17
N VAL A 158 -0.57 -1.69 3.47
CA VAL A 158 -0.34 -0.24 3.38
C VAL A 158 -1.52 0.43 2.68
N HIS A 159 -2.01 -0.16 1.58
CA HIS A 159 -3.19 0.31 0.86
C HIS A 159 -4.44 0.34 1.72
N GLU A 160 -4.74 -0.76 2.42
CA GLU A 160 -5.87 -0.86 3.35
C GLU A 160 -5.77 0.19 4.47
N GLY A 161 -4.56 0.42 5.00
CA GLY A 161 -4.31 1.44 6.02
C GLY A 161 -4.60 2.87 5.54
N PHE A 162 -4.24 3.20 4.30
CA PHE A 162 -4.60 4.49 3.68
C PHE A 162 -6.11 4.60 3.42
N GLY A 163 -6.75 3.51 2.97
CA GLY A 163 -8.20 3.44 2.80
C GLY A 163 -8.98 3.68 4.10
N ALA A 164 -8.51 3.11 5.21
CA ALA A 164 -9.12 3.28 6.55
C ALA A 164 -9.01 4.72 7.09
N LEU A 165 -8.04 5.50 6.59
CA LEU A 165 -7.86 6.92 6.92
C LEU A 165 -8.79 7.85 6.12
N GLY A 166 -9.67 7.32 5.27
CA GLY A 166 -10.64 8.10 4.49
C GLY A 166 -10.07 8.71 3.19
N LEU A 167 -8.92 8.20 2.73
CA LEU A 167 -8.32 8.48 1.43
C LEU A 167 -8.51 7.20 0.58
N PRO A 168 -9.41 7.09 -0.42
CA PRO A 168 -10.08 8.13 -1.24
C PRO A 168 -11.63 8.12 -1.13
N PRO A 169 -12.36 9.06 -1.78
CA PRO A 169 -13.83 9.08 -1.78
C PRO A 169 -14.43 7.87 -2.49
N LYS A 170 -15.63 7.46 -2.07
CA LYS A 170 -16.48 6.55 -2.84
C LYS A 170 -16.98 7.29 -4.09
N SER A 171 -16.33 7.10 -5.23
CA SER A 171 -16.87 7.54 -6.52
C SER A 171 -18.14 6.72 -6.83
N THR A 172 -19.29 7.39 -6.83
CA THR A 172 -20.59 6.84 -7.27
C THR A 172 -20.80 6.95 -8.78
N GLU A 173 -19.73 6.99 -9.58
CA GLU A 173 -19.82 7.11 -11.04
C GLU A 173 -19.51 5.78 -11.75
N PRO A 174 -20.23 5.45 -12.83
CA PRO A 174 -20.02 4.21 -13.57
C PRO A 174 -18.72 4.29 -14.39
N LYS A 175 -17.85 3.29 -14.20
CA LYS A 175 -16.62 3.04 -14.96
C LYS A 175 -16.79 3.38 -16.45
N LYS A 176 -15.98 4.30 -16.96
CA LYS A 176 -15.71 4.44 -18.39
C LYS A 176 -14.41 3.70 -18.67
N ASP A 177 -14.50 2.68 -19.53
CA ASP A 177 -13.33 2.02 -20.13
C ASP A 177 -12.47 3.09 -20.80
N ASP A 178 -11.27 3.31 -20.27
CA ASP A 178 -10.22 4.03 -20.96
C ASP A 178 -9.03 3.10 -21.15
N GLY A 179 -8.52 3.06 -22.37
CA GLY A 179 -7.66 2.01 -22.92
C GLY A 179 -6.23 2.01 -22.35
N GLY A 180 -6.11 1.71 -21.07
CA GLY A 180 -4.85 1.41 -20.40
C GLY A 180 -4.32 0.05 -20.87
N LEU A 181 -3.17 0.10 -21.56
CA LEU A 181 -2.30 -1.01 -21.98
C LEU A 181 -2.71 -2.40 -21.44
N ALA A 182 -3.41 -3.16 -22.28
CA ALA A 182 -3.81 -4.53 -21.98
C ALA A 182 -2.56 -5.41 -21.79
N GLY A 183 -2.27 -5.73 -20.53
CA GLY A 183 -1.43 -6.89 -20.21
C GLY A 183 -2.14 -8.19 -20.61
N PRO A 184 -1.43 -9.33 -20.61
CA PRO A 184 -2.05 -10.61 -20.90
C PRO A 184 -3.25 -10.82 -19.99
N ALA A 185 -4.43 -11.02 -20.58
CA ALA A 185 -5.68 -11.03 -19.83
C ALA A 185 -5.73 -12.21 -18.86
N VAL A 186 -6.06 -11.93 -17.60
CA VAL A 186 -6.14 -12.96 -16.55
C VAL A 186 -7.57 -13.47 -16.47
N LYS A 187 -7.73 -14.79 -16.67
CA LYS A 187 -9.03 -15.46 -16.73
C LYS A 187 -9.80 -15.27 -15.42
N GLY A 188 -10.90 -14.53 -15.46
CA GLY A 188 -11.80 -14.31 -14.30
C GLY A 188 -11.78 -12.91 -13.68
N LEU A 189 -10.84 -12.04 -14.06
CA LEU A 189 -10.78 -10.63 -13.61
C LEU A 189 -11.26 -9.63 -14.68
N ASP A 190 -10.92 -9.87 -15.96
CA ASP A 190 -11.20 -8.94 -17.04
C ASP A 190 -12.49 -9.29 -17.83
N ARG A 191 -13.44 -8.35 -17.92
CA ARG A 191 -14.64 -8.50 -18.77
C ARG A 191 -14.36 -8.34 -20.26
N HIS A 192 -13.21 -7.77 -20.64
CA HIS A 192 -12.78 -7.53 -22.03
C HIS A 192 -11.39 -8.13 -22.29
N ALA A 193 -11.20 -9.36 -21.82
CA ALA A 193 -10.01 -10.16 -22.05
C ALA A 193 -9.90 -10.57 -23.53
N VAL A 194 -8.95 -9.99 -24.28
CA VAL A 194 -8.40 -10.66 -25.47
C VAL A 194 -7.59 -11.83 -24.94
N SER A 195 -8.05 -13.05 -25.18
CA SER A 195 -7.39 -14.25 -24.70
C SER A 195 -6.14 -14.54 -25.53
N GLN A 196 -5.19 -15.29 -24.96
CA GLN A 196 -4.01 -15.72 -25.69
C GLN A 196 -4.38 -16.61 -26.90
N ASP A 197 -5.52 -17.32 -26.82
CA ASP A 197 -6.08 -18.07 -27.94
C ASP A 197 -6.52 -17.13 -29.09
N ASP A 198 -7.05 -15.94 -28.78
CA ASP A 198 -7.42 -14.93 -29.79
C ASP A 198 -6.18 -14.29 -30.44
N ALA A 199 -5.08 -14.17 -29.70
CA ALA A 199 -3.80 -13.68 -30.23
C ALA A 199 -3.17 -14.70 -31.18
N ASP A 200 -3.24 -15.99 -30.85
CA ASP A 200 -2.76 -17.08 -31.70
C ASP A 200 -3.62 -17.23 -32.98
N ASP A 201 -4.94 -17.01 -32.87
CA ASP A 201 -5.83 -16.97 -34.03
C ASP A 201 -5.51 -15.79 -34.97
N LEU A 202 -5.19 -14.61 -34.42
CA LEU A 202 -4.75 -13.45 -35.22
C LEU A 202 -3.40 -13.67 -35.90
N LEU A 203 -2.48 -14.40 -35.27
CA LEU A 203 -1.18 -14.76 -35.86
C LEU A 203 -1.35 -15.79 -36.98
N SER A 204 -2.25 -16.78 -36.81
CA SER A 204 -2.59 -17.75 -37.84
C SER A 204 -3.22 -17.09 -39.07
N GLY A 205 -4.03 -16.04 -38.88
CA GLY A 205 -4.63 -15.23 -39.95
C GLY A 205 -3.64 -14.37 -40.73
N LEU A 206 -2.46 -14.08 -40.15
CA LEU A 206 -1.36 -13.36 -40.80
C LEU A 206 -0.38 -14.29 -41.55
N GLY A 207 -0.60 -15.61 -41.49
CA GLY A 207 0.13 -16.60 -42.30
C GLY A 207 1.59 -16.80 -41.91
N LEU A 208 1.93 -16.63 -40.62
CA LEU A 208 3.20 -17.06 -40.03
C LEU A 208 3.05 -18.42 -39.35
#